data_AF-A0A9W8WXW1-F1
#
_entry.id   AF-A0A9W8WXW1-F1
#
_cell.length_a   1.000
_cell.length_b   1.000
_cell.length_c   1.000
_cell.angle_alpha   90.00
_cell.angle_beta   90.00
_cell.angle_gamma   90.00
#
_symmetry.space_group_name_H-M   'P 1'
#
loop_
_entity.id
_entity.type
_entity.pdbx_description
1 polymer ?
#
loop_
_entity_poly.entity_id
_entity_poly.type
_entity_poly.pdbx_seq_one_letter_code
_entity_poly.pdbx_strand_id
1 'polypeptide(L)'
;MATAETRPEIPSHISSENVVAIVTVNDPNFPTHLQDTTFRKTNLIRRWSPRARRKTVVGAQVFLLQAEDKFEYTFGRHSNAGATANMSDIRLPGTKVAKQQFKLVPDWETDKWRIHSMSETVCNVNDVPLQKPTPRTRRFKDPFPHVLYLNQAEGNRIFAWHRT
;
A
#
# COMPACT_ATOMS: atom_id res chain seq x y z
N MET A 1 24.60 -3.57 -2.37
CA MET A 1 24.29 -2.60 -1.31
C MET A 1 23.04 -1.85 -1.74
N ALA A 2 21.90 -2.07 -1.08
CA ALA A 2 20.67 -1.34 -1.38
C ALA A 2 20.85 0.08 -0.84
N THR A 3 20.98 1.06 -1.73
CA THR A 3 20.94 2.47 -1.36
C THR A 3 19.65 2.73 -0.59
N ALA A 4 19.75 3.34 0.59
CA ALA A 4 18.58 3.78 1.35
C ALA A 4 17.64 4.51 0.38
N GLU A 5 16.42 4.00 0.21
CA GLU A 5 15.43 4.62 -0.65
C GLU A 5 15.15 6.02 -0.09
N THR A 6 15.74 7.04 -0.70
CA THR A 6 15.48 8.44 -0.37
C THR A 6 13.98 8.68 -0.40
N ARG A 7 13.45 9.22 0.70
CA ARG A 7 12.04 9.59 0.84
C ARG A 7 11.60 10.37 -0.41
N PRO A 8 10.49 9.98 -1.07
CA PRO A 8 9.99 10.73 -2.21
C PRO A 8 9.64 12.17 -1.86
N GLU A 9 9.93 13.09 -2.78
CA GLU A 9 9.54 14.50 -2.65
C GLU A 9 8.00 14.64 -2.71
N ILE A 10 7.47 15.51 -1.85
CA ILE A 10 6.06 15.89 -1.88
C ILE A 10 5.92 17.04 -2.89
N PRO A 11 5.08 16.91 -3.92
CA PRO A 11 4.82 17.97 -4.87
C PRO A 11 4.29 19.24 -4.19
N SER A 12 4.66 20.42 -4.71
CA SER A 12 4.27 21.73 -4.14
C SER A 12 2.76 21.99 -4.06
N HIS A 13 1.95 21.26 -4.82
CA HIS A 13 0.48 21.37 -4.78
C HIS A 13 -0.18 20.48 -3.72
N ILE A 14 0.62 19.72 -2.94
CA ILE A 14 0.15 18.90 -1.82
C ILE A 14 0.77 19.49 -0.55
N SER A 15 -0.06 19.90 0.40
CA SER A 15 0.44 20.39 1.69
C SER A 15 1.18 19.27 2.41
N SER A 16 2.48 19.45 2.65
CA SER A 16 3.33 18.48 3.34
C SER A 16 2.91 18.25 4.79
N GLU A 17 2.30 19.25 5.43
CA GLU A 17 1.83 19.18 6.81
C GLU A 17 0.71 18.14 6.97
N ASN A 18 -0.06 17.92 5.91
CA ASN A 18 -1.18 16.99 5.93
C ASN A 18 -0.80 15.59 5.46
N VAL A 19 0.41 15.36 4.93
CA VAL A 19 0.82 14.06 4.40
C VAL A 19 1.36 13.19 5.52
N VAL A 20 0.65 12.10 5.85
CA VAL A 20 1.06 11.16 6.91
C VAL A 20 1.91 10.00 6.37
N ALA A 21 1.72 9.64 5.10
CA ALA A 21 2.51 8.58 4.46
C ALA A 21 2.49 8.71 2.93
N ILE A 22 3.54 8.25 2.28
CA ILE A 22 3.64 8.17 0.82
C ILE A 22 3.66 6.69 0.43
N VAL A 23 2.64 6.25 -0.28
CA VAL A 23 2.52 4.89 -0.79
C VAL A 23 3.00 4.86 -2.23
N THR A 24 4.09 4.15 -2.50
CA THR A 24 4.55 3.90 -3.87
C THR A 24 4.01 2.56 -4.36
N VAL A 25 3.31 2.55 -5.49
CA VAL A 25 2.88 1.33 -6.16
C VAL A 25 3.48 1.25 -7.55
N ASN A 26 4.28 0.22 -7.76
CA ASN A 26 5.03 -0.03 -9.00
C ASN A 26 4.21 -0.90 -9.96
N ASP A 27 3.09 -0.36 -10.44
CA ASP A 27 2.26 -0.99 -11.47
C ASP A 27 1.83 0.06 -12.52
N PRO A 28 2.13 -0.16 -13.82
CA PRO A 28 1.81 0.81 -14.88
C PRO A 28 0.32 1.15 -15.03
N ASN A 29 -0.57 0.25 -14.64
CA ASN A 29 -2.02 0.42 -14.75
C ASN A 29 -2.62 1.04 -13.48
N PHE A 30 -1.91 1.00 -12.35
CA PHE A 30 -2.39 1.55 -11.09
C PHE A 30 -2.95 2.99 -11.15
N PRO A 31 -2.36 3.95 -11.90
CA PRO A 31 -2.93 5.29 -12.02
C PRO A 31 -4.37 5.35 -12.51
N THR A 32 -4.77 4.42 -13.40
CA THR A 32 -6.12 4.39 -13.98
C THR A 32 -7.14 3.87 -12.98
N HIS A 33 -6.72 2.98 -12.08
CA HIS A 33 -7.52 2.36 -11.01
C HIS A 33 -7.77 3.28 -9.81
N LEU A 34 -7.07 4.40 -9.75
CA LEU A 34 -7.02 5.30 -8.61
C LEU A 34 -7.82 6.59 -8.80
N GLN A 35 -8.72 6.65 -9.80
CA GLN A 35 -9.56 7.83 -10.00
C GLN A 35 -10.59 8.00 -8.89
N ASP A 36 -10.90 6.94 -8.15
CA ASP A 36 -11.98 6.92 -7.16
C ASP A 36 -11.50 7.09 -5.71
N THR A 37 -10.24 7.44 -5.48
CA THR A 37 -9.72 7.65 -4.12
C THR A 37 -9.73 9.13 -3.76
N THR A 38 -10.05 9.47 -2.50
CA THR A 38 -9.97 10.85 -2.01
C THR A 38 -8.53 11.37 -1.85
N PHE A 39 -7.54 10.49 -1.95
CA PHE A 39 -6.12 10.83 -1.82
C PHE A 39 -5.52 11.46 -3.07
N ARG A 40 -4.55 12.34 -2.88
CA ARG A 40 -3.77 12.95 -3.96
C ARG A 40 -2.74 11.95 -4.49
N LYS A 41 -2.40 12.05 -5.78
CA LYS A 41 -1.45 11.13 -6.42
C LYS A 41 -0.58 11.80 -7.48
N THR A 42 0.57 11.20 -7.75
CA THR A 42 1.45 11.54 -8.87
C THR A 42 1.86 10.29 -9.64
N ASN A 43 1.93 10.40 -10.97
CA ASN A 43 2.39 9.29 -11.80
C ASN A 43 3.90 9.12 -11.67
N LEU A 44 4.35 7.88 -11.50
CA LEU A 44 5.75 7.53 -11.60
C LEU A 44 6.11 7.28 -13.05
N ILE A 45 7.03 8.08 -13.58
CA ILE A 45 7.42 8.05 -14.98
C ILE A 45 8.86 7.53 -15.09
N ARG A 46 9.06 6.44 -15.82
CA ARG A 46 10.40 5.98 -16.19
C ARG A 46 10.93 6.81 -17.37
N ARG A 47 12.24 7.09 -17.35
CA ARG A 47 12.94 7.83 -18.42
C ARG A 47 12.58 7.27 -19.80
N TRP A 48 12.58 8.18 -20.78
CA TRP A 48 12.24 7.97 -22.19
C TRP A 48 12.49 6.55 -22.70
N SER A 49 11.45 5.88 -23.18
CA SER A 49 11.60 4.60 -23.88
C SER A 49 11.86 4.89 -25.36
N PRO A 50 13.05 4.55 -25.90
CA PRO A 50 13.35 4.72 -27.33
C PRO A 50 12.36 3.96 -28.22
N ARG A 51 11.89 2.80 -27.73
CA ARG A 51 10.98 1.90 -28.45
C ARG A 51 9.55 2.44 -28.53
N ALA A 52 9.08 3.12 -27.48
CA ALA A 52 7.74 3.69 -27.43
C ALA A 52 7.68 5.16 -27.87
N ARG A 53 8.84 5.80 -28.12
CA ARG A 53 8.99 7.25 -28.37
C ARG A 53 8.19 8.12 -27.39
N ARG A 54 8.08 7.67 -26.14
CA ARG A 54 7.34 8.36 -25.08
C ARG A 54 7.88 8.00 -23.70
N LYS A 55 7.60 8.88 -22.74
CA LYS A 55 7.71 8.61 -21.31
C LYS A 55 6.72 7.50 -20.94
N THR A 56 7.18 6.47 -20.24
CA THR A 56 6.32 5.34 -19.83
C THR A 56 6.00 5.45 -18.36
N VAL A 57 4.71 5.41 -18.02
CA VAL A 57 4.26 5.33 -16.63
C VAL A 57 4.58 3.92 -16.12
N VAL A 58 5.17 3.84 -14.92
CA VAL A 58 5.57 2.59 -14.27
C VAL A 58 4.89 2.36 -12.93
N GLY A 59 4.08 3.32 -12.49
CA GLY A 59 3.45 3.31 -11.17
C GLY A 59 2.80 4.63 -10.82
N ALA A 60 2.38 4.74 -9.56
CA ALA A 60 2.01 6.02 -8.96
C ALA A 60 2.47 6.09 -7.51
N GLN A 61 2.59 7.31 -7.02
CA GLN A 61 2.66 7.62 -5.60
C GLN A 61 1.31 8.13 -5.15
N VAL A 62 0.84 7.64 -4.01
CA VAL A 62 -0.37 8.12 -3.34
C VAL A 62 0.05 8.76 -2.03
N PHE A 63 -0.44 9.97 -1.79
CA PHE A 63 -0.17 10.74 -0.59
C PHE A 63 -1.34 10.53 0.36
N LEU A 64 -1.14 9.72 1.39
CA LEU A 64 -2.11 9.54 2.46
C LEU A 64 -2.16 10.83 3.27
N LEU A 65 -3.36 11.39 3.37
CA LEU A 65 -3.58 12.65 4.07
C LEU A 65 -4.19 12.39 5.44
N GLN A 66 -3.81 13.19 6.42
CA GLN A 66 -4.51 13.30 7.69
C GLN A 66 -5.94 13.75 7.40
N ALA A 67 -6.91 13.06 8.01
CA ALA A 67 -8.32 13.45 7.97
C ALA A 67 -8.87 13.36 9.40
N GLU A 68 -9.68 14.34 9.80
CA GLU A 68 -10.12 14.54 11.20
C GLU A 68 -10.77 13.28 11.79
N ASP A 69 -11.53 12.53 10.99
CA ASP A 69 -12.25 11.32 11.43
C ASP A 69 -11.62 10.01 10.95
N LYS A 70 -10.37 10.02 10.46
CA LYS A 70 -9.74 8.83 9.88
C LYS A 70 -8.56 8.33 10.70
N PHE A 71 -8.77 7.20 11.37
CA PHE A 71 -7.77 6.54 12.22
C PHE A 71 -7.09 5.35 11.55
N GLU A 72 -7.52 4.94 10.36
CA GLU A 72 -6.93 3.82 9.64
C GLU A 72 -7.02 4.01 8.12
N TYR A 73 -6.05 3.44 7.41
CA TYR A 73 -5.99 3.43 5.95
C TYR A 73 -6.05 2.00 5.44
N THR A 74 -7.03 1.70 4.60
CA THR A 74 -7.32 0.34 4.15
C THR A 74 -6.76 0.05 2.76
N PHE A 75 -6.21 -1.14 2.58
CA PHE A 75 -5.61 -1.58 1.33
C PHE A 75 -6.29 -2.86 0.86
N GLY A 76 -6.63 -2.91 -0.43
CA GLY A 76 -7.39 -4.03 -0.97
C GLY A 76 -7.37 -4.07 -2.48
N ARG A 77 -7.85 -5.18 -3.05
CA ARG A 77 -7.86 -5.40 -4.50
C ARG A 77 -8.78 -4.40 -5.19
N HIS A 78 -8.31 -3.84 -6.31
CA HIS A 78 -9.15 -3.13 -7.25
C HIS A 78 -10.31 -4.00 -7.77
N SER A 79 -11.55 -3.51 -7.66
CA SER A 79 -12.73 -4.14 -8.25
C SER A 79 -13.38 -3.23 -9.29
N ASN A 80 -13.79 -3.82 -10.42
CA ASN A 80 -14.55 -3.12 -11.46
C ASN A 80 -16.03 -2.86 -11.06
N ALA A 81 -16.49 -3.45 -9.95
CA ALA A 81 -17.76 -3.07 -9.36
C ALA A 81 -17.64 -1.64 -8.83
N GLY A 82 -18.55 -0.75 -9.26
CA GLY A 82 -18.47 0.69 -9.01
C GLY A 82 -18.32 1.11 -7.54
N ALA A 83 -18.13 2.41 -7.32
CA ALA A 83 -17.92 3.00 -6.00
C ALA A 83 -18.99 2.53 -4.98
N THR A 84 -18.59 1.70 -4.01
CA THR A 84 -19.45 1.27 -2.89
C THR A 84 -18.77 1.63 -1.57
N ALA A 85 -19.55 1.80 -0.51
CA ALA A 85 -19.07 2.16 0.83
C ALA A 85 -18.05 1.16 1.44
N ASN A 86 -17.92 -0.04 0.88
CA ASN A 86 -16.99 -1.08 1.33
C ASN A 86 -15.64 -1.09 0.59
N MET A 87 -15.34 -0.06 -0.18
CA MET A 87 -14.10 0.00 -0.95
C MET A 87 -12.91 0.44 -0.11
N SER A 88 -11.77 -0.22 -0.32
CA SER A 88 -10.52 0.17 0.31
C SER A 88 -10.02 1.53 -0.17
N ASP A 89 -9.35 2.23 0.74
CA ASP A 89 -8.72 3.54 0.51
C ASP A 89 -7.71 3.50 -0.63
N ILE A 90 -6.89 2.45 -0.63
CA ILE A 90 -5.89 2.18 -1.67
C ILE A 90 -6.24 0.87 -2.35
N ARG A 91 -6.55 0.97 -3.65
CA ARG A 91 -6.95 -0.16 -4.48
C ARG A 91 -5.75 -0.72 -5.24
N LEU A 92 -5.14 -1.74 -4.67
CA LEU A 92 -3.98 -2.42 -5.22
C LEU A 92 -4.35 -3.22 -6.47
N PRO A 93 -3.48 -3.24 -7.49
CA PRO A 93 -3.68 -4.04 -8.69
C PRO A 93 -3.40 -5.52 -8.40
N GLY A 94 -3.95 -6.40 -9.24
CA GLY A 94 -3.68 -7.83 -9.21
C GLY A 94 -4.79 -8.68 -8.60
N THR A 95 -5.09 -9.80 -9.23
CA THR A 95 -6.18 -10.72 -8.83
C THR A 95 -5.87 -11.49 -7.55
N LYS A 96 -4.59 -11.61 -7.18
CA LYS A 96 -4.13 -12.32 -5.98
C LYS A 96 -4.26 -11.51 -4.69
N VAL A 97 -4.44 -10.19 -4.80
CA VAL A 97 -4.74 -9.34 -3.65
C VAL A 97 -6.15 -9.66 -3.15
N ALA A 98 -6.36 -9.73 -1.84
CA ALA A 98 -7.69 -9.87 -1.29
C ALA A 98 -8.48 -8.57 -1.38
N LYS A 99 -9.82 -8.66 -1.37
CA LYS A 99 -10.71 -7.47 -1.38
C LYS A 99 -10.36 -6.49 -0.25
N GLN A 100 -10.02 -7.00 0.92
CA GLN A 100 -9.41 -6.26 2.03
C GLN A 100 -8.15 -7.00 2.43
N GLN A 101 -6.99 -6.51 2.01
CA GLN A 101 -5.71 -7.21 2.19
C GLN A 101 -5.09 -6.89 3.55
N PHE A 102 -4.93 -5.61 3.86
CA PHE A 102 -4.41 -5.14 5.15
C PHE A 102 -4.91 -3.73 5.44
N LYS A 103 -4.70 -3.26 6.66
CA LYS A 103 -4.88 -1.85 7.04
C LYS A 103 -3.64 -1.32 7.75
N LEU A 104 -3.43 -0.02 7.61
CA LEU A 104 -2.38 0.75 8.26
C LEU A 104 -3.01 1.65 9.32
N VAL A 105 -2.53 1.54 10.55
CA VAL A 105 -3.07 2.26 11.72
C VAL A 105 -1.90 2.97 12.40
N PRO A 106 -1.97 4.29 12.65
CA PRO A 106 -0.94 4.95 13.42
C PRO A 106 -0.98 4.46 14.87
N ASP A 107 0.19 4.31 15.47
CA ASP A 107 0.38 4.02 16.88
C ASP A 107 1.13 5.20 17.51
N TRP A 108 0.35 6.10 18.10
CA TRP A 108 0.83 7.36 18.66
C TRP A 108 1.67 7.18 19.92
N GLU A 109 1.49 6.07 20.65
CA GLU A 109 2.26 5.78 21.86
C GLU A 109 3.69 5.37 21.52
N THR A 110 3.85 4.63 20.43
CA THR A 110 5.14 4.05 20.02
C THR A 110 5.80 4.76 18.84
N ASP A 111 5.16 5.81 18.32
CA ASP A 111 5.54 6.53 17.11
C ASP A 111 5.83 5.57 15.94
N LYS A 112 4.93 4.61 15.71
CA LYS A 112 5.05 3.58 14.68
C LYS A 112 3.79 3.46 13.85
N TRP A 113 3.94 2.89 12.67
CA TRP A 113 2.79 2.40 11.91
C TRP A 113 2.53 0.95 12.24
N ARG A 114 1.29 0.59 12.56
CA ARG A 114 0.86 -0.81 12.66
C ARG A 114 0.23 -1.25 11.35
N ILE A 115 0.73 -2.34 10.79
CA ILE A 115 0.10 -3.01 9.66
C ILE A 115 -0.63 -4.26 10.16
N HIS A 116 -1.92 -4.35 9.88
CA HIS A 116 -2.77 -5.48 10.27
C HIS A 116 -3.24 -6.21 9.03
N SER A 117 -2.95 -7.52 8.92
CA SER A 117 -3.52 -8.32 7.84
C SER A 117 -5.03 -8.49 8.03
N MET A 118 -5.79 -8.25 6.97
CA MET A 118 -7.25 -8.36 6.98
C MET A 118 -7.73 -9.64 6.27
N SER A 119 -6.80 -10.42 5.71
CA SER A 119 -7.08 -11.56 4.84
C SER A 119 -6.26 -12.81 5.20
N GLU A 120 -6.79 -13.98 4.85
CA GLU A 120 -6.05 -15.25 4.84
C GLU A 120 -4.98 -15.29 3.73
N THR A 121 -5.00 -14.38 2.76
CA THR A 121 -3.93 -14.26 1.76
C THR A 121 -2.69 -13.64 2.39
N VAL A 122 -1.54 -14.29 2.21
CA VAL A 122 -0.26 -13.80 2.73
C VAL A 122 0.15 -12.52 2.00
N CYS A 123 0.62 -11.52 2.76
CA CYS A 123 1.36 -10.39 2.22
C CYS A 123 2.70 -10.26 2.96
N ASN A 124 3.77 -9.99 2.23
CA ASN A 124 5.09 -9.78 2.81
C ASN A 124 5.31 -8.29 3.07
N VAL A 125 5.80 -7.96 4.25
CA VAL A 125 6.16 -6.59 4.67
C VAL A 125 7.58 -6.63 5.18
N ASN A 126 8.50 -5.89 4.54
CA ASN A 126 9.94 -5.94 4.82
C ASN A 126 10.46 -7.39 4.92
N ASP A 127 10.08 -8.23 3.95
CA ASP A 127 10.43 -9.65 3.87
C ASP A 127 9.81 -10.55 4.98
N VAL A 128 8.94 -10.01 5.83
CA VAL A 128 8.19 -10.76 6.84
C VAL A 128 6.78 -11.09 6.33
N PRO A 129 6.38 -12.37 6.25
CA PRO A 129 5.03 -12.76 5.86
C PRO A 129 4.01 -12.42 6.94
N LEU A 130 2.87 -11.86 6.52
CA LEU A 130 1.75 -11.45 7.37
C LEU A 130 0.46 -12.13 6.90
N GLN A 131 -0.33 -12.67 7.83
CA GLN A 131 -1.59 -13.36 7.51
C GLN A 131 -2.60 -13.20 8.64
N LYS A 132 -3.89 -13.03 8.30
CA LYS A 132 -4.96 -13.07 9.30
C LYS A 132 -5.12 -14.51 9.83
N PRO A 133 -5.08 -14.71 11.16
CA PRO A 133 -5.28 -16.02 11.74
C PRO A 133 -6.77 -16.38 11.68
N THR A 134 -7.07 -17.53 11.11
CA THR A 134 -8.42 -18.11 11.04
C THR A 134 -8.39 -19.54 11.56
N PRO A 135 -9.54 -20.19 11.84
CA PRO A 135 -9.55 -21.58 12.29
C PRO A 135 -8.78 -22.53 11.35
N ARG A 136 -8.67 -22.21 10.05
CA ARG A 136 -7.91 -22.98 9.08
C ARG A 136 -6.40 -22.75 9.22
N THR A 137 -5.96 -21.50 9.29
CA THR A 137 -4.53 -21.14 9.32
C THR A 137 -3.89 -21.32 10.69
N ARG A 138 -4.66 -21.26 11.78
CA ARG A 138 -4.20 -21.56 13.15
C ARG A 138 -3.73 -23.00 13.36
N ARG A 139 -4.12 -23.91 12.45
CA ARG A 139 -3.69 -25.32 12.49
C ARG A 139 -2.31 -25.53 11.88
N PHE A 140 -1.73 -24.51 11.25
CA PHE A 140 -0.37 -24.59 10.72
C PHE A 140 0.64 -24.64 11.86
N LYS A 141 1.70 -25.43 11.66
CA LYS A 141 2.78 -25.60 12.64
C LYS A 141 3.47 -24.27 12.96
N ASP A 142 3.62 -23.43 11.95
CA ASP A 142 4.29 -22.12 12.04
C ASP A 142 3.33 -21.03 11.53
N PRO A 143 2.46 -20.49 12.41
CA PRO A 143 1.53 -19.43 12.01
C PRO A 143 2.29 -18.13 11.75
N PHE A 144 1.90 -17.42 10.69
CA PHE A 144 2.44 -16.09 10.41
C PHE A 144 1.90 -15.05 11.39
N PRO A 145 2.66 -13.99 11.67
CA PRO A 145 2.15 -12.86 12.43
C PRO A 145 0.92 -12.27 11.76
N HIS A 146 0.03 -11.71 12.58
CA HIS A 146 -1.15 -10.97 12.14
C HIS A 146 -0.87 -9.47 11.99
N VAL A 147 0.04 -8.97 12.81
CA VAL A 147 0.37 -7.54 12.94
C VAL A 147 1.88 -7.37 12.92
N LEU A 148 2.35 -6.30 12.26
CA LEU A 148 3.73 -5.83 12.34
C LEU A 148 3.76 -4.34 12.65
N TYR A 149 4.84 -3.91 13.28
CA TYR A 149 5.13 -2.50 13.53
C TYR A 149 6.20 -2.03 12.56
N LEU A 150 5.95 -0.91 11.91
CA LEU A 150 6.80 -0.31 10.90
C LEU A 150 7.36 0.99 11.43
N ASN A 151 8.64 1.22 11.17
CA ASN A 151 9.29 2.49 11.47
C ASN A 151 8.75 3.57 10.51
N GLN A 152 8.31 4.71 11.05
CA GLN A 152 7.82 5.83 10.24
C GLN A 152 8.93 6.56 9.49
N ALA A 153 10.16 6.51 10.02
CA ALA A 153 11.31 7.21 9.45
C ALA A 153 11.94 6.46 8.24
N GLU A 154 11.56 5.20 8.01
CA GLU A 154 12.18 4.32 7.02
C GLU A 154 11.23 3.97 5.86
N GLY A 155 11.81 3.68 4.70
CA GLY A 155 11.08 3.12 3.56
C GLY A 155 10.67 1.68 3.87
N ASN A 156 9.37 1.41 3.88
CA ASN A 156 8.81 0.08 4.11
C ASN A 156 8.35 -0.54 2.79
N ARG A 157 8.72 -1.79 2.53
CA ARG A 157 8.42 -2.50 1.28
C ARG A 157 7.35 -3.55 1.51
N ILE A 158 6.29 -3.51 0.71
CA ILE A 158 5.17 -4.45 0.82
C ILE A 158 5.00 -5.17 -0.52
N PHE A 159 4.90 -6.50 -0.46
CA PHE A 159 4.61 -7.33 -1.60
C PHE A 159 3.44 -8.27 -1.33
N ALA A 160 2.40 -8.20 -2.17
CA ALA A 160 1.29 -9.15 -2.13
C ALA A 160 1.58 -10.30 -3.11
N TRP A 161 2.26 -11.36 -2.65
CA TRP A 161 2.48 -12.59 -3.42
C TRP A 161 2.05 -13.83 -2.64
N HIS A 162 1.71 -14.90 -3.37
CA HIS A 162 1.62 -16.26 -2.86
C HIS A 162 2.92 -16.97 -3.26
N ARG A 163 3.68 -17.55 -2.31
CA ARG A 163 4.57 -18.68 -2.63
C ARG A 163 3.69 -19.93 -2.65
N THR A 164 3.66 -20.61 -3.79
CA THR A 164 3.37 -22.05 -3.86
C THR A 164 4.53 -22.82 -3.24
#